data_AF-A0A2A2IGK3-F1
#
_entry.id   AF-A0A2A2IGK3-F1
#
_cell.length_a   1.000
_cell.length_b   1.000
_cell.length_c   1.000
_cell.angle_alpha   90.00
_cell.angle_beta   90.00
_cell.angle_gamma   90.00
#
_symmetry.space_group_name_H-M   'P 1'
#
loop_
_entity.id
_entity.type
_entity.pdbx_description
1 polymer ?
#
loop_
_entity_poly.entity_id
_entity_poly.type
_entity_poly.pdbx_seq_one_letter_code
_entity_poly.pdbx_strand_id
1 'polypeptide(L)'
;MSTITRVGWTDEEEKILKENYERATIEKLEALLPRYSITQIRSKANKLGLKRKAPRPSRKNVKLKRWTDEEIENLKNIYSTTNNDDLAKVFSRFNPREIKRKANTLRLEKTAQIEKIDEQLRKQKMAGETRWKEEEDTILRENYPTLGQTGTQRLLPHRPIGSIRSRVNRLGLTKVTSATWKRISITPDNKDVFSIEIIYERVDV
;
A
#
# COMPACT_ATOMS: atom_id res chain seq x y z
N MET A 1 -2.20 22.08 38.51
CA MET A 1 -2.48 22.57 37.14
C MET A 1 -1.18 23.14 36.57
N SER A 2 -0.34 22.30 35.96
CA SER A 2 0.95 22.74 35.43
C SER A 2 0.74 23.27 34.01
N THR A 3 0.83 24.59 33.84
CA THR A 3 0.69 25.26 32.56
C THR A 3 1.87 24.88 31.66
N ILE A 4 1.60 24.09 30.62
CA ILE A 4 2.58 23.81 29.56
C ILE A 4 2.75 25.12 28.76
N THR A 5 3.60 26.00 29.26
CA THR A 5 4.11 27.14 28.49
C THR A 5 4.78 26.58 27.24
N ARG A 6 4.35 27.03 26.05
CA ARG A 6 5.05 26.77 24.77
C ARG A 6 6.41 27.46 24.82
N VAL A 7 7.37 26.83 25.50
CA VAL A 7 8.77 27.25 25.48
C VAL A 7 9.28 26.90 24.10
N GLY A 8 9.53 27.92 23.29
CA GLY A 8 10.13 27.79 21.96
C GLY A 8 11.55 27.21 22.02
N TRP A 9 12.20 27.15 20.86
CA TRP A 9 13.63 26.81 20.81
C TRP A 9 14.43 27.86 21.59
N THR A 10 15.27 27.39 22.50
CA THR A 10 16.25 28.25 23.18
C THR A 10 17.46 28.49 22.26
N ASP A 11 18.22 29.55 22.54
CA ASP A 11 19.44 29.86 21.79
C ASP A 11 20.48 28.73 21.94
N GLU A 12 20.53 28.08 23.10
CA GLU A 12 21.37 26.92 23.37
C GLU A 12 20.97 25.72 22.50
N GLU A 13 19.67 25.40 22.39
CA GLU A 13 19.17 24.30 21.56
C GLU A 13 19.40 24.57 20.06
N GLU A 14 19.24 25.83 19.62
CA GLU A 14 19.60 26.23 18.25
C GLU A 14 21.09 26.10 17.98
N LYS A 15 21.95 26.47 18.94
CA LYS A 15 23.41 26.34 18.83
C LYS A 15 23.81 24.87 18.73
N ILE A 16 23.28 24.01 19.61
CA ILE A 16 23.48 22.55 19.56
C ILE A 16 23.06 22.02 18.19
N LEU A 17 21.91 22.45 17.66
CA LEU A 17 21.46 22.03 16.34
C LEU A 17 22.41 22.49 15.22
N LYS A 18 22.84 23.76 15.20
CA LYS A 18 23.76 24.29 14.18
C LYS A 18 25.10 23.56 14.17
N GLU A 19 25.65 23.25 15.33
CA GLU A 19 26.95 22.58 15.47
C GLU A 19 26.91 21.10 15.09
N ASN A 20 25.80 20.41 15.38
CA ASN A 20 25.73 18.95 15.26
C ASN A 20 24.99 18.46 14.01
N TYR A 21 24.06 19.24 13.43
CA TYR A 21 23.16 18.75 12.38
C TYR A 21 23.87 18.28 11.11
N GLU A 22 25.00 18.90 10.74
CA GLU A 22 25.72 18.56 9.51
C GLU A 22 26.14 17.08 9.48
N ARG A 23 26.59 16.52 10.62
CA ARG A 23 27.27 15.21 10.69
C ARG A 23 26.69 14.22 11.70
N ALA A 24 25.92 14.68 12.70
CA ALA A 24 25.38 13.79 13.71
C ALA A 24 24.40 12.77 13.12
N THR A 25 24.36 11.57 13.71
CA THR A 25 23.33 10.57 13.41
C THR A 25 21.98 11.00 13.97
N ILE A 26 20.90 10.30 13.57
CA ILE A 26 19.56 10.63 14.05
C ILE A 26 19.48 10.41 15.58
N GLU A 27 20.02 9.29 16.04
CA GLU A 27 20.04 8.89 17.44
C GLU A 27 20.82 9.89 18.29
N LYS A 28 21.94 10.41 17.77
CA LYS A 28 22.72 11.43 18.47
C LYS A 28 21.98 12.76 18.56
N LEU A 29 21.23 13.16 17.53
CA LEU A 29 20.42 14.38 17.57
C LEU A 29 19.26 14.27 18.56
N GLU A 30 18.59 13.12 18.62
CA GLU A 30 17.52 12.87 19.60
C GLU A 30 18.06 12.87 21.04
N ALA A 31 19.27 12.34 21.26
CA ALA A 31 19.93 12.40 22.56
C ALA A 31 20.36 13.83 22.96
N LEU A 32 20.79 14.65 22.01
CA LEU A 32 21.21 16.04 22.25
C LEU A 32 20.03 17.01 22.42
N LEU A 33 18.87 16.68 21.85
CA LEU A 33 17.68 17.52 21.84
C LEU A 33 16.45 16.68 22.26
N PRO A 34 16.43 16.13 23.49
CA PRO A 34 15.44 15.14 23.92
C PRO A 34 14.02 15.71 24.01
N ARG A 35 13.88 17.03 24.04
CA ARG A 35 12.59 17.74 24.04
C ARG A 35 11.92 17.75 22.66
N TYR A 36 12.64 17.40 21.60
CA TYR A 36 12.17 17.49 20.23
C TYR A 36 12.25 16.14 19.52
N SER A 37 11.15 15.76 18.87
CA SER A 37 11.16 14.64 17.92
C SER A 37 12.06 14.96 16.71
N ILE A 38 12.57 13.93 16.03
CA ILE A 38 13.35 14.10 14.80
C ILE A 38 12.64 14.95 13.74
N THR A 39 11.30 14.91 13.68
CA THR A 39 10.50 15.73 12.77
C THR A 39 10.58 17.21 13.13
N GLN A 40 10.51 17.56 14.41
CA GLN A 40 10.66 18.94 14.89
C GLN A 40 12.09 19.47 14.68
N ILE A 41 13.09 18.63 14.95
CA ILE A 41 14.51 18.93 14.71
C ILE A 41 14.75 19.23 13.22
N ARG A 42 14.24 18.38 12.31
CA ARG A 42 14.32 18.61 10.85
C ARG A 42 13.61 19.88 10.42
N SER A 43 12.41 20.14 10.95
CA SER A 43 11.65 21.35 10.65
C SER A 43 12.41 22.61 11.05
N LYS A 44 13.02 22.62 12.24
CA LYS A 44 13.85 23.73 12.70
C LYS A 44 15.12 23.88 11.87
N ALA A 45 15.82 22.79 11.59
CA ALA A 45 17.03 22.81 10.77
C ALA A 45 16.76 23.35 9.36
N ASN A 46 15.61 23.00 8.76
CA ASN A 46 15.17 23.55 7.48
C ASN A 46 14.92 25.06 7.56
N LYS A 47 14.27 25.56 8.62
CA LYS A 47 14.09 27.01 8.85
C LYS A 47 15.41 27.75 9.03
N LEU A 48 16.43 27.08 9.57
CA LEU A 48 17.79 27.60 9.75
C LEU A 48 18.70 27.37 8.53
N GLY A 49 18.19 26.77 7.43
CA GLY A 49 18.96 26.50 6.22
C GLY A 49 20.06 25.44 6.36
N LEU A 50 20.05 24.65 7.44
CA LEU A 50 21.08 23.65 7.71
C LEU A 50 20.94 22.44 6.78
N LYS A 51 22.06 21.97 6.24
CA LYS A 51 22.11 20.79 5.36
C LYS A 51 22.95 19.69 6.01
N ARG A 52 22.49 18.44 5.88
CA ARG A 52 23.27 17.27 6.32
C ARG A 52 24.30 16.90 5.25
N LYS A 53 25.56 16.67 5.63
CA LYS A 53 26.51 15.92 4.81
C LYS A 53 26.21 14.45 5.04
N ALA A 54 25.38 13.87 4.19
CA ALA A 54 24.94 12.49 4.34
C ALA A 54 26.15 11.56 4.61
N PRO A 55 26.12 10.72 5.67
CA PRO A 55 26.97 9.53 5.66
C PRO A 55 26.53 8.74 4.43
N ARG A 56 27.36 8.70 3.39
CA ARG A 56 27.06 7.88 2.20
C ARG A 56 26.76 6.48 2.73
N PRO A 57 25.57 5.89 2.47
CA PRO A 57 25.42 4.47 2.71
C PRO A 57 26.57 3.80 1.97
N SER A 58 27.35 3.04 2.75
CA SER A 58 28.59 2.44 2.32
C SER A 58 28.45 1.84 0.92
N ARG A 59 29.36 2.20 0.01
CA ARG A 59 29.46 1.60 -1.33
C ARG A 59 29.78 0.09 -1.30
N LYS A 60 29.87 -0.55 -0.12
CA LYS A 60 30.12 -1.99 0.01
C LYS A 60 29.10 -2.84 -0.75
N ASN A 61 27.85 -2.39 -0.90
CA ASN A 61 26.82 -3.10 -1.70
C ASN A 61 26.77 -2.70 -3.19
N VAL A 62 27.62 -1.77 -3.65
CA VAL A 62 27.63 -1.34 -5.07
C VAL A 62 28.24 -2.41 -5.96
N LYS A 63 29.22 -3.19 -5.46
CA LYS A 63 29.78 -4.34 -6.20
C LYS A 63 28.76 -5.46 -6.39
N LEU A 64 27.98 -5.78 -5.35
CA LEU A 64 26.93 -6.80 -5.39
C LEU A 64 25.75 -6.45 -6.31
N LYS A 65 25.66 -5.21 -6.81
CA LYS A 65 24.60 -4.77 -7.72
C LYS A 65 25.06 -4.59 -9.18
N ARG A 66 26.35 -4.83 -9.48
CA ARG A 66 26.86 -4.77 -10.86
C ARG A 66 26.69 -6.12 -11.54
N TRP A 67 26.31 -6.06 -12.81
CA TRP A 67 26.35 -7.20 -13.73
C TRP A 67 27.80 -7.64 -13.90
N THR A 68 28.06 -8.94 -13.79
CA THR A 68 29.34 -9.54 -14.15
C THR A 68 29.44 -9.69 -15.67
N ASP A 69 30.65 -9.84 -16.19
CA ASP A 69 30.84 -10.06 -17.63
C ASP A 69 30.19 -11.38 -18.08
N GLU A 70 30.23 -12.41 -17.23
CA GLU A 70 29.55 -13.70 -17.45
C GLU A 70 28.03 -13.54 -17.55
N GLU A 71 27.39 -12.78 -16.64
CA GLU A 71 25.95 -12.53 -16.70
C GLU A 71 25.57 -11.68 -17.93
N ILE A 72 26.44 -10.76 -18.34
CA ILE A 72 26.24 -9.97 -19.56
C ILE A 72 26.29 -10.89 -20.78
N GLU A 73 27.27 -11.79 -20.84
CA GLU A 73 27.42 -12.70 -21.96
C GLU A 73 26.28 -13.71 -22.03
N ASN A 74 25.89 -14.27 -20.88
CA ASN A 74 24.71 -15.11 -20.79
C ASN A 74 23.46 -14.36 -21.27
N LEU A 75 23.26 -13.10 -20.83
CA LEU A 75 22.12 -12.30 -21.27
C LEU A 75 22.11 -12.08 -22.79
N LYS A 76 23.25 -11.79 -23.42
CA LYS A 76 23.33 -11.67 -24.89
C LYS A 76 22.93 -12.97 -25.59
N ASN A 77 23.35 -14.11 -25.05
CA ASN A 77 23.11 -15.41 -25.66
C ASN A 77 21.64 -15.84 -25.61
N ILE A 78 20.93 -15.53 -24.51
CA ILE A 78 19.59 -16.09 -24.28
C ILE A 78 18.44 -15.07 -24.41
N TYR A 79 18.72 -13.76 -24.41
CA TYR A 79 17.66 -12.75 -24.36
C TYR A 79 16.69 -12.78 -25.55
N SER A 80 17.21 -13.03 -26.76
CA SER A 80 16.41 -12.99 -28.00
C SER A 80 15.42 -14.16 -28.12
N THR A 81 15.73 -15.28 -27.46
CA THR A 81 15.04 -16.57 -27.56
C THR A 81 14.33 -17.01 -26.28
N THR A 82 14.38 -16.20 -25.21
CA THR A 82 13.79 -16.56 -23.91
C THR A 82 12.71 -15.57 -23.46
N ASN A 83 11.58 -16.08 -22.98
CA ASN A 83 10.50 -15.25 -22.44
C ASN A 83 10.89 -14.62 -21.09
N ASN A 84 10.14 -13.60 -20.66
CA ASN A 84 10.47 -12.82 -19.46
C ASN A 84 10.41 -13.62 -18.16
N ASP A 85 9.50 -14.58 -18.05
CA ASP A 85 9.35 -15.39 -16.84
C ASP A 85 10.54 -16.34 -16.67
N ASP A 86 11.01 -16.96 -17.75
CA ASP A 86 12.19 -17.82 -17.71
C ASP A 86 13.48 -17.03 -17.54
N LEU A 87 13.59 -15.85 -18.16
CA LEU A 87 14.70 -14.92 -17.89
C LEU A 87 14.76 -14.55 -16.40
N ALA A 88 13.63 -14.34 -15.73
CA ALA A 88 13.60 -14.04 -14.31
C ALA A 88 14.07 -15.22 -13.43
N LYS A 89 13.89 -16.46 -13.89
CA LYS A 89 14.41 -17.66 -13.21
C LYS A 89 15.92 -17.78 -13.38
N VAL A 90 16.42 -17.59 -14.61
CA VAL A 90 17.85 -17.66 -14.92
C VAL A 90 18.62 -16.55 -14.18
N PHE A 91 18.08 -15.34 -14.21
CA PHE A 91 18.68 -14.16 -13.57
C PHE A 91 18.01 -13.85 -12.23
N SER A 92 17.90 -14.84 -11.34
CA SER A 92 17.20 -14.74 -10.05
C SER A 92 17.71 -13.63 -9.12
N ARG A 93 18.95 -13.17 -9.31
CA ARG A 93 19.54 -12.03 -8.62
C ARG A 93 18.92 -10.69 -9.02
N PHE A 94 18.34 -10.60 -10.20
CA PHE A 94 17.80 -9.38 -10.78
C PHE A 94 16.29 -9.46 -10.90
N ASN A 95 15.61 -8.35 -10.60
CA ASN A 95 14.19 -8.30 -10.91
C ASN A 95 13.98 -8.14 -12.44
N PRO A 96 12.81 -8.52 -12.99
CA PRO A 96 12.55 -8.46 -14.43
C PRO A 96 12.79 -7.08 -15.07
N ARG A 97 12.58 -5.99 -14.32
CA ARG A 97 12.82 -4.63 -14.80
C ARG A 97 14.31 -4.34 -14.95
N GLU A 98 15.16 -4.85 -14.07
CA GLU A 98 16.61 -4.71 -14.17
C GLU A 98 17.16 -5.48 -15.37
N ILE A 99 16.69 -6.71 -15.61
CA ILE A 99 17.04 -7.52 -16.79
C ILE A 99 16.67 -6.76 -18.07
N LYS A 100 15.43 -6.29 -18.19
CA LYS A 100 14.97 -5.51 -19.36
C LYS A 100 15.77 -4.22 -19.56
N ARG A 101 16.06 -3.48 -18.48
CA ARG A 101 16.90 -2.27 -18.57
C ARG A 101 18.31 -2.58 -19.06
N LYS A 102 18.88 -3.70 -18.59
CA LYS A 102 20.22 -4.11 -19.03
C LYS A 102 20.20 -4.49 -20.50
N ALA A 103 19.23 -5.29 -20.94
CA ALA A 103 19.06 -5.65 -22.34
C ALA A 103 18.90 -4.42 -23.25
N ASN A 104 18.08 -3.44 -22.85
CA ASN A 104 17.96 -2.17 -23.57
C ASN A 104 19.29 -1.40 -23.65
N THR A 105 20.08 -1.40 -22.57
CA THR A 105 21.41 -0.76 -22.55
C THR A 105 22.37 -1.45 -23.53
N LEU A 106 22.24 -2.77 -23.68
CA LEU A 106 23.00 -3.60 -24.61
C LEU A 106 22.39 -3.63 -26.02
N ARG A 107 21.26 -2.95 -26.25
CA ARG A 107 20.48 -2.96 -27.50
C ARG A 107 20.10 -4.37 -27.96
N LEU A 108 19.79 -5.24 -27.01
CA LEU A 108 19.29 -6.57 -27.29
C LEU A 108 17.79 -6.50 -27.54
N GLU A 109 17.35 -7.14 -28.61
CA GLU A 109 15.94 -7.23 -29.00
C GLU A 109 15.47 -8.69 -28.94
N LYS A 110 14.17 -8.86 -28.70
CA LYS A 110 13.54 -10.18 -28.73
C LYS A 110 13.13 -10.54 -30.14
N THR A 111 13.08 -11.83 -30.43
CA THR A 111 12.45 -12.30 -31.66
C THR A 111 10.94 -12.08 -31.57
N ALA A 112 10.30 -11.79 -32.71
CA ALA A 112 8.84 -11.60 -32.78
C ALA A 112 8.05 -12.80 -32.22
N GLN A 113 8.61 -14.01 -32.30
CA GLN A 113 8.02 -15.20 -31.70
C GLN A 113 7.98 -15.11 -30.17
N ILE A 114 9.09 -14.71 -29.53
CA ILE A 114 9.15 -14.57 -28.08
C ILE A 114 8.29 -13.40 -27.59
N GLU A 115 8.22 -12.31 -28.34
CA GLU A 115 7.31 -11.19 -28.00
C GLU A 115 5.85 -11.63 -27.99
N LYS A 116 5.43 -12.46 -28.97
CA LYS A 116 4.08 -13.03 -28.99
C LYS A 116 3.83 -13.95 -27.79
N ILE A 117 4.81 -14.76 -27.41
CA ILE A 117 4.72 -15.64 -26.24
C ILE A 117 4.58 -14.81 -24.96
N ASP A 118 5.42 -13.79 -24.77
CA ASP A 118 5.35 -12.90 -23.61
C ASP A 118 3.98 -12.21 -23.50
N GLU A 119 3.43 -11.73 -24.62
CA GLU A 119 2.11 -11.10 -24.64
C GLU A 119 0.98 -12.10 -24.34
N GLN A 120 1.08 -13.33 -24.85
CA GLN A 120 0.10 -14.38 -24.54
C GLN A 120 0.12 -14.75 -23.05
N LEU A 121 1.30 -14.96 -22.46
CA LEU A 121 1.46 -15.26 -21.04
C LEU A 121 0.92 -14.11 -20.17
N ARG A 122 1.19 -12.86 -20.55
CA ARG A 122 0.64 -11.69 -19.87
C ARG A 122 -0.89 -11.67 -19.91
N LYS A 123 -1.50 -11.89 -21.08
CA LYS A 123 -2.97 -11.94 -21.22
C LYS A 123 -3.58 -13.06 -20.38
N GLN A 124 -2.94 -14.23 -20.34
CA GLN A 124 -3.40 -15.35 -19.53
C GLN A 124 -3.39 -15.02 -18.02
N LYS A 125 -2.29 -14.42 -17.52
CA LYS A 125 -2.21 -13.96 -16.13
C LYS A 125 -3.29 -12.93 -15.81
N MET A 126 -3.45 -11.91 -16.64
CA MET A 126 -4.49 -10.89 -16.44
C MET A 126 -5.90 -11.49 -16.52
N ALA A 127 -6.16 -12.43 -17.43
CA ALA A 127 -7.46 -13.10 -17.52
C ALA A 127 -7.78 -13.90 -16.24
N GLY A 128 -6.79 -14.61 -15.69
CA GLY A 128 -6.92 -15.31 -14.41
C GLY A 128 -7.16 -14.36 -13.22
N GLU A 129 -6.45 -13.23 -13.19
CA GLU A 129 -6.58 -12.21 -12.13
C GLU A 129 -7.84 -11.35 -12.25
N THR A 130 -8.45 -11.24 -13.43
CA THR A 130 -9.65 -10.44 -13.66
C THR A 130 -10.93 -11.25 -13.53
N ARG A 131 -10.91 -12.53 -13.92
CA ARG A 131 -12.07 -13.42 -13.79
C ARG A 131 -12.39 -13.66 -12.32
N TRP A 132 -13.60 -13.30 -11.90
CA TRP A 132 -14.11 -13.63 -10.58
C TRP A 132 -14.48 -15.10 -10.52
N LYS A 133 -14.00 -15.79 -9.49
CA LYS A 133 -14.35 -17.18 -9.21
C LYS A 133 -15.62 -17.25 -8.35
N GLU A 134 -16.32 -18.37 -8.40
CA GLU A 134 -17.56 -18.54 -7.63
C GLU A 134 -17.29 -18.47 -6.12
N GLU A 135 -16.14 -18.98 -5.66
CA GLU A 135 -15.77 -18.90 -4.24
C GLU A 135 -15.59 -17.45 -3.78
N GLU A 136 -15.08 -16.57 -4.65
CA GLU A 136 -14.94 -15.15 -4.36
C GLU A 136 -16.30 -14.45 -4.31
N ASP A 137 -17.21 -14.80 -5.22
CA ASP A 137 -18.59 -14.30 -5.21
C ASP A 137 -19.35 -14.75 -3.96
N THR A 138 -19.16 -15.99 -3.50
CA THR A 138 -19.71 -16.49 -2.23
C THR A 138 -19.21 -15.65 -1.06
N ILE A 139 -17.91 -15.38 -0.99
CA ILE A 139 -17.34 -14.48 0.03
C ILE A 139 -18.00 -13.10 -0.03
N LEU A 140 -18.21 -12.54 -1.23
CA LEU A 140 -18.90 -11.26 -1.39
C LEU A 140 -20.35 -11.32 -0.87
N ARG A 141 -21.13 -12.33 -1.28
CA ARG A 141 -22.55 -12.47 -0.88
C ARG A 141 -22.71 -12.59 0.63
N GLU A 142 -21.87 -13.40 1.28
CA GLU A 142 -21.96 -13.67 2.72
C GLU A 142 -21.45 -12.50 3.58
N ASN A 143 -20.38 -11.82 3.13
CA ASN A 143 -19.64 -10.91 4.00
C ASN A 143 -19.84 -9.44 3.67
N TYR A 144 -20.13 -9.09 2.40
CA TYR A 144 -20.30 -7.69 2.00
C TYR A 144 -21.45 -6.95 2.70
N PRO A 145 -22.64 -7.56 2.91
CA PRO A 145 -23.76 -6.88 3.57
C PRO A 145 -23.40 -6.34 4.96
N THR A 146 -22.59 -7.08 5.72
CA THR A 146 -22.18 -6.74 7.09
C THR A 146 -20.87 -5.94 7.13
N LEU A 147 -19.82 -6.45 6.48
CA LEU A 147 -18.47 -5.89 6.60
C LEU A 147 -18.24 -4.70 5.67
N GLY A 148 -19.05 -4.58 4.62
CA GLY A 148 -18.84 -3.62 3.55
C GLY A 148 -17.49 -3.78 2.86
N GLN A 149 -17.20 -2.83 1.97
CA GLN A 149 -16.08 -2.92 1.04
C GLN A 149 -14.70 -3.13 1.69
N THR A 150 -14.39 -2.38 2.75
CA THR A 150 -13.08 -2.46 3.43
C THR A 150 -12.91 -3.76 4.20
N GLY A 151 -13.98 -4.27 4.82
CA GLY A 151 -13.90 -5.53 5.56
C GLY A 151 -13.83 -6.73 4.62
N THR A 152 -14.59 -6.73 3.52
CA THR A 152 -14.52 -7.80 2.51
C THR A 152 -13.17 -7.82 1.78
N GLN A 153 -12.50 -6.67 1.59
CA GLN A 153 -11.16 -6.63 1.00
C GLN A 153 -10.09 -7.35 1.86
N ARG A 154 -10.30 -7.44 3.17
CA ARG A 154 -9.41 -8.24 4.02
C ARG A 154 -9.54 -9.74 3.75
N LEU A 155 -10.72 -10.20 3.30
CA LEU A 155 -10.99 -11.58 2.92
C LEU A 155 -10.52 -11.88 1.48
N LEU A 156 -10.43 -10.86 0.63
CA LEU A 156 -9.95 -10.94 -0.75
C LEU A 156 -8.76 -10.00 -0.96
N PRO A 157 -7.60 -10.23 -0.31
CA PRO A 157 -6.49 -9.27 -0.29
C PRO A 157 -5.84 -9.07 -1.67
N HIS A 158 -5.97 -10.05 -2.57
CA HIS A 158 -5.52 -9.98 -3.96
C HIS A 158 -6.47 -9.17 -4.85
N ARG A 159 -7.70 -8.86 -4.40
CA ARG A 159 -8.65 -8.02 -5.15
C ARG A 159 -8.56 -6.57 -4.70
N PRO A 160 -8.23 -5.64 -5.61
CA PRO A 160 -8.22 -4.23 -5.26
C PRO A 160 -9.64 -3.77 -4.92
N ILE A 161 -9.75 -2.83 -3.98
CA ILE A 161 -11.01 -2.26 -3.48
C ILE A 161 -11.95 -1.83 -4.62
N GLY A 162 -11.42 -1.22 -5.68
CA GLY A 162 -12.20 -0.81 -6.85
C GLY A 162 -12.78 -1.98 -7.67
N SER A 163 -12.06 -3.11 -7.75
CA SER A 163 -12.56 -4.34 -8.39
C SER A 163 -13.70 -4.95 -7.56
N ILE A 164 -13.54 -5.01 -6.23
CA ILE A 164 -14.59 -5.47 -5.31
C ILE A 164 -15.85 -4.63 -5.48
N ARG A 165 -15.74 -3.30 -5.51
CA ARG A 165 -16.87 -2.40 -5.74
C ARG A 165 -17.63 -2.75 -7.02
N SER A 166 -16.88 -2.87 -8.12
CA SER A 166 -17.43 -3.15 -9.43
C SER A 166 -18.14 -4.50 -9.45
N ARG A 167 -17.57 -5.51 -8.78
CA ARG A 167 -18.18 -6.85 -8.71
C ARG A 167 -19.43 -6.87 -7.86
N VAL A 168 -19.38 -6.31 -6.67
CA VAL A 168 -20.53 -6.17 -5.76
C VAL A 168 -21.70 -5.49 -6.48
N ASN A 169 -21.44 -4.38 -7.20
CA ASN A 169 -22.47 -3.71 -7.99
C ASN A 169 -23.09 -4.62 -9.06
N ARG A 170 -22.27 -5.45 -9.74
CA ARG A 170 -22.76 -6.44 -10.72
C ARG A 170 -23.55 -7.58 -10.07
N LEU A 171 -23.24 -7.93 -8.83
CA LEU A 171 -23.98 -8.91 -8.03
C LEU A 171 -25.21 -8.31 -7.34
N GLY A 172 -25.46 -7.00 -7.45
CA GLY A 172 -26.57 -6.32 -6.80
C GLY A 172 -26.46 -6.24 -5.27
N LEU A 173 -25.27 -6.43 -4.71
CA LEU A 173 -25.07 -6.44 -3.27
C LEU A 173 -24.99 -5.01 -2.72
N THR A 174 -25.58 -4.79 -1.55
CA THR A 174 -25.52 -3.50 -0.83
C THR A 174 -25.12 -3.73 0.61
N LYS A 175 -24.52 -2.71 1.24
CA LYS A 175 -24.22 -2.76 2.67
C LYS A 175 -25.52 -2.51 3.44
N VAL A 176 -25.83 -3.35 4.43
CA VAL A 176 -26.94 -3.11 5.36
C VAL A 176 -26.63 -1.82 6.13
N THR A 177 -27.36 -0.76 5.82
CA THR A 177 -27.10 0.60 6.33
C THR A 177 -28.23 1.12 7.22
N SER A 178 -29.36 0.42 7.30
CA SER A 178 -30.49 0.82 8.13
C SER A 178 -31.28 -0.42 8.56
N ALA A 179 -31.47 -0.61 9.86
CA ALA A 179 -32.57 -1.43 10.35
C ALA A 179 -33.87 -0.70 9.98
N THR A 180 -34.55 -1.15 8.93
CA THR A 180 -35.88 -0.67 8.58
C THR A 180 -36.87 -1.18 9.62
N TRP A 181 -37.16 -0.36 10.62
CA TRP A 181 -38.24 -0.60 11.56
C TRP A 181 -39.57 -0.25 10.90
N LYS A 182 -40.49 -1.22 10.76
CA LYS A 182 -41.88 -0.92 10.39
C LYS A 182 -42.68 -0.60 11.66
N ARG A 183 -43.48 0.47 11.61
CA ARG A 183 -44.44 0.85 12.66
C ARG A 183 -45.72 0.05 12.48
N ILE A 184 -46.12 -0.76 13.46
CA ILE A 184 -47.18 -1.76 13.28
C ILE A 184 -48.56 -1.28 13.76
N SER A 185 -48.69 -0.54 14.87
CA SER A 185 -49.96 0.11 15.26
C SER A 185 -49.80 0.99 16.50
N ILE A 186 -50.80 1.86 16.74
CA ILE A 186 -51.05 2.55 18.02
C ILE A 186 -52.39 2.03 18.52
N THR A 187 -52.46 1.44 19.71
CA THR A 187 -53.74 1.14 20.38
C THR A 187 -53.88 2.05 21.60
N PRO A 188 -54.89 2.92 21.67
CA PRO A 188 -55.17 3.68 22.88
C PRO A 188 -55.72 2.71 23.94
N ASP A 189 -55.04 2.61 25.09
CA ASP A 189 -55.66 2.04 26.28
C ASP A 189 -56.56 3.10 26.94
N ASN A 190 -57.57 2.61 27.63
CA ASN A 190 -58.78 3.28 28.04
C ASN A 190 -58.54 4.59 28.83
N LYS A 191 -59.52 5.48 28.75
CA LYS A 191 -59.52 6.86 29.26
C LYS A 191 -58.92 6.97 30.67
N ASP A 192 -57.90 7.83 30.77
CA ASP A 192 -57.37 8.53 31.96
C ASP A 192 -55.87 8.32 32.29
N VAL A 193 -55.14 7.49 31.55
CA VAL A 193 -53.66 7.54 31.51
C VAL A 193 -53.16 7.25 30.09
N PHE A 194 -52.42 8.18 29.48
CA PHE A 194 -51.82 7.98 28.15
C PHE A 194 -50.60 7.03 28.24
N SER A 195 -50.85 5.73 28.23
CA SER A 195 -49.80 4.74 28.01
C SER A 195 -49.69 4.47 26.51
N ILE A 196 -48.58 4.87 25.90
CA ILE A 196 -48.27 4.56 24.50
C ILE A 196 -47.29 3.39 24.50
N GLU A 197 -47.73 2.23 24.01
CA GLU A 197 -46.83 1.11 23.74
C GLU A 197 -46.37 1.20 22.28
N ILE A 198 -45.06 1.39 22.06
CA ILE A 198 -44.47 1.46 20.72
C ILE A 198 -43.80 0.12 20.42
N ILE A 199 -44.43 -0.70 19.57
CA ILE A 199 -43.89 -1.98 19.13
C ILE A 199 -43.12 -1.79 17.83
N TYR A 200 -41.83 -2.16 17.83
CA TYR A 200 -40.97 -2.19 16.66
C TYR A 200 -40.69 -3.65 16.28
N GLU A 201 -41.00 -4.05 15.04
CA GLU A 201 -40.58 -5.34 14.50
C GLU A 201 -39.38 -5.15 13.58
N ARG A 202 -38.39 -6.02 13.75
CA ARG A 202 -37.21 -6.08 12.89
C ARG A 202 -37.60 -6.81 11.61
N VAL A 203 -37.56 -6.11 10.49
CA VAL A 203 -37.69 -6.73 9.16
C VAL A 203 -36.30 -7.10 8.68
N ASP A 204 -35.94 -8.38 8.74
CA ASP A 204 -34.80 -8.88 7.99
C ASP A 204 -35.22 -9.02 6.53
N VAL A 205 -34.52 -8.32 5.62
CA VAL A 205 -34.73 -8.37 4.17
C VAL A 205 -33.73 -9.34 3.56
#